data_AF-A0A7S4WDA5-F1
#
_entry.id   AF-A0A7S4WDA5-F1
#
_cell.length_a   1.000
_cell.length_b   1.000
_cell.length_c   1.000
_cell.angle_alpha   90.00
_cell.angle_beta   90.00
_cell.angle_gamma   90.00
#
_symmetry.space_group_name_H-M   'P 1'
#
loop_
_entity.id
_entity.type
_entity.pdbx_description
1 polymer ?
#
loop_
_entity_poly.entity_id
_entity_poly.type
_entity_poly.pdbx_seq_one_letter_code
_entity_poly.pdbx_strand_id
1 'polypeptide(L)'
;MVATEEARNIEANTEPLVEEKKEKLPMTDCEKVAAVLTAVYWLIIGCFGLLVMKNNSARNHDLGLFERAFIRHVCEGWVMIYFAMLGIYMAWREVFMDIGHMLAALGLDVLQFLQFLTAGAYISAGSWSDEKSKNFNMFLTSFCHMVALLGIFLGVTHLILLFLRQGMRERKARYNRILREGHQ
;
A
#
# COMPACT_ATOMS: atom_id res chain seq x y z
N MET A 1 -10.21 46.61 -26.34
CA MET A 1 -9.58 45.75 -27.38
C MET A 1 -8.13 45.37 -27.05
N VAL A 2 -7.44 46.01 -26.11
CA VAL A 2 -6.04 45.66 -25.74
C VAL A 2 -5.94 44.34 -24.93
N ALA A 3 -6.91 44.05 -24.05
CA ALA A 3 -6.89 42.85 -23.22
C ALA A 3 -6.99 41.52 -24.00
N THR A 4 -7.51 41.55 -25.23
CA THR A 4 -7.63 40.36 -26.10
C THR A 4 -6.34 40.02 -26.85
N GLU A 5 -5.41 40.96 -27.00
CA GLU A 5 -4.11 40.73 -27.65
C GLU A 5 -3.08 40.15 -26.67
N GLU A 6 -3.06 40.61 -25.42
CA GLU A 6 -2.17 40.06 -24.39
C GLU A 6 -2.48 38.59 -24.06
N ALA A 7 -3.77 38.23 -23.97
CA ALA A 7 -4.17 36.85 -23.73
C ALA A 7 -3.72 35.89 -24.87
N ARG A 8 -3.74 36.38 -26.12
CA ARG A 8 -3.29 35.61 -27.29
C ARG A 8 -1.77 35.42 -27.34
N ASN A 9 -1.01 36.40 -26.86
CA ASN A 9 0.45 36.30 -26.77
C ASN A 9 0.93 35.36 -25.65
N ILE A 10 0.14 35.18 -24.58
CA ILE A 10 0.47 34.24 -23.50
C ILE A 10 0.27 32.79 -23.95
N GLU A 11 -0.80 32.49 -24.72
CA GLU A 11 -1.02 31.16 -25.29
C GLU A 11 0.03 30.77 -26.33
N ALA A 12 0.52 31.73 -27.14
CA ALA A 12 1.49 31.45 -28.19
C ALA A 12 2.92 31.18 -27.68
N ASN A 13 3.25 31.61 -26.46
CA ASN A 13 4.59 31.45 -25.87
C ASN A 13 4.68 30.32 -24.83
N THR A 14 3.59 29.60 -24.61
CA THR A 14 3.63 28.39 -23.78
C THR A 14 4.06 27.24 -24.67
N GLU A 15 5.37 27.17 -24.96
CA GLU A 15 5.94 25.97 -25.58
C GLU A 15 5.48 24.76 -24.74
N PRO A 16 4.92 23.71 -25.37
CA PRO A 16 4.54 22.52 -24.63
C PRO A 16 5.80 22.02 -23.96
N LEU A 17 5.83 22.05 -22.63
CA LEU A 17 6.88 21.44 -21.83
C LEU A 17 6.93 19.98 -22.27
N VAL A 18 7.83 19.66 -23.19
CA VAL A 18 8.11 18.29 -23.59
C VAL A 18 8.75 17.68 -22.37
N GLU A 19 7.92 17.05 -21.53
CA GLU A 19 8.39 16.30 -20.38
C GLU A 19 9.37 15.25 -20.88
N GLU A 20 10.65 15.53 -20.68
CA GLU A 20 11.71 14.61 -21.03
C GLU A 20 11.43 13.31 -20.27
N LYS A 21 11.07 12.26 -21.02
CA LYS A 21 10.65 10.98 -20.46
C LYS A 21 11.85 10.35 -19.75
N LYS A 22 12.01 10.64 -18.46
CA LYS A 22 13.09 10.11 -17.64
C LYS A 22 13.05 8.59 -17.70
N GLU A 23 14.13 8.00 -18.21
CA GLU A 23 14.27 6.56 -18.32
C GLU A 23 14.19 5.95 -16.90
N LYS A 24 13.28 4.99 -16.73
CA LYS A 24 13.01 4.38 -15.42
C LYS A 24 14.23 3.60 -14.95
N LEU A 25 14.79 4.00 -13.80
CA LEU A 25 15.95 3.33 -13.24
C LEU A 25 15.58 1.92 -12.73
N PRO A 26 16.46 0.92 -12.89
CA PRO A 26 16.16 -0.45 -12.49
C PRO A 26 16.03 -0.55 -10.97
N MET A 27 14.99 -1.27 -10.55
CA MET A 27 14.69 -1.51 -9.14
C MET A 27 15.81 -2.29 -8.45
N THR A 28 16.12 -1.92 -7.21
CA THR A 28 17.10 -2.62 -6.37
C THR A 28 16.50 -3.89 -5.77
N ASP A 29 17.34 -4.85 -5.39
CA ASP A 29 16.83 -6.12 -4.85
C ASP A 29 16.19 -5.95 -3.46
N CYS A 30 16.65 -4.96 -2.69
CA CYS A 30 16.01 -4.55 -1.44
C CYS A 30 14.57 -4.07 -1.66
N GLU A 31 14.34 -3.20 -2.66
CA GLU A 31 12.98 -2.76 -3.02
C GLU A 31 12.10 -3.95 -3.46
N LYS A 32 12.65 -4.91 -4.22
CA LYS A 32 11.87 -6.10 -4.65
C LYS A 32 11.43 -6.93 -3.44
N VAL A 33 12.32 -7.17 -2.48
CA VAL A 33 12.00 -7.92 -1.27
C VAL A 33 10.93 -7.18 -0.46
N ALA A 34 11.06 -5.86 -0.28
CA ALA A 34 10.07 -5.05 0.41
C ALA A 34 8.69 -5.10 -0.28
N ALA A 35 8.66 -5.04 -1.62
CA ALA A 35 7.43 -5.15 -2.40
C ALA A 35 6.76 -6.53 -2.23
N VAL A 36 7.53 -7.62 -2.27
CA VAL A 36 7.00 -8.98 -2.07
C VAL A 36 6.45 -9.15 -0.65
N LEU A 37 7.19 -8.72 0.37
CA LEU A 37 6.72 -8.78 1.77
C LEU A 37 5.44 -7.96 1.97
N THR A 38 5.35 -6.80 1.32
CA THR A 38 4.16 -5.95 1.34
C THR A 38 2.96 -6.64 0.69
N ALA A 39 3.14 -7.27 -0.46
CA ALA A 39 2.09 -8.03 -1.12
C ALA A 39 1.60 -9.19 -0.24
N VAL A 40 2.51 -9.95 0.36
CA VAL A 40 2.18 -11.04 1.28
C VAL A 40 1.41 -10.53 2.50
N TYR A 41 1.84 -9.42 3.09
CA TYR A 41 1.13 -8.78 4.20
C TYR A 41 -0.33 -8.47 3.81
N TRP A 42 -0.55 -7.82 2.67
CA TRP A 42 -1.90 -7.46 2.23
C TRP A 42 -2.76 -8.68 1.90
N LEU A 43 -2.19 -9.75 1.35
CA LEU A 43 -2.90 -11.02 1.17
C LEU A 43 -3.37 -11.60 2.51
N ILE A 44 -2.51 -11.57 3.54
CA ILE A 44 -2.90 -12.00 4.89
C ILE A 44 -4.07 -11.16 5.40
N ILE A 45 -3.99 -9.81 5.32
CA ILE A 45 -5.09 -8.91 5.72
C ILE A 45 -6.40 -9.24 4.97
N GLY A 46 -6.31 -9.52 3.67
CA GLY A 46 -7.47 -9.94 2.86
C GLY A 46 -8.07 -11.27 3.33
N CYS A 47 -7.24 -12.26 3.65
CA CYS A 47 -7.70 -13.53 4.23
C CYS A 47 -8.42 -13.31 5.57
N PHE A 48 -7.95 -12.38 6.41
CA PHE A 48 -8.65 -12.04 7.65
C PHE A 48 -10.00 -11.38 7.39
N GLY A 49 -10.13 -10.52 6.39
CA GLY A 49 -11.43 -9.98 5.97
C GLY A 49 -12.43 -11.11 5.64
N LEU A 50 -11.99 -12.14 4.92
CA LEU A 50 -12.80 -13.32 4.63
C LEU A 50 -13.14 -14.15 5.87
N LEU A 51 -12.18 -14.32 6.79
CA LEU A 51 -12.41 -15.02 8.06
C LEU A 51 -13.47 -14.32 8.92
N VAL A 52 -13.44 -12.98 8.97
CA VAL A 52 -14.44 -12.19 9.68
C VAL A 52 -15.84 -12.41 9.10
N MET A 53 -15.98 -12.42 7.77
CA MET A 53 -17.27 -12.68 7.12
C MET A 53 -17.77 -14.12 7.41
N LYS A 54 -16.87 -15.12 7.32
CA LYS A 54 -17.22 -16.54 7.52
C LYS A 54 -17.69 -16.84 8.94
N ASN A 55 -16.93 -16.37 9.95
CA ASN A 55 -17.22 -16.67 11.35
C ASN A 55 -18.59 -16.11 11.79
N ASN A 56 -19.01 -15.00 11.20
CA ASN A 56 -20.30 -14.38 11.51
C ASN A 56 -21.46 -15.00 10.72
N SER A 57 -21.22 -15.46 9.49
CA SER A 57 -22.25 -16.18 8.72
C SER A 57 -22.67 -17.49 9.37
N ALA A 58 -21.72 -18.23 9.97
CA ALA A 58 -22.03 -19.51 10.61
C ALA A 58 -22.90 -19.36 11.88
N ARG A 59 -22.85 -18.19 12.53
CA ARG A 59 -23.53 -17.93 13.80
C ARG A 59 -24.97 -17.45 13.65
N ASN A 60 -25.28 -16.86 12.50
CA ASN A 60 -26.58 -16.21 12.24
C ASN A 60 -27.45 -17.00 11.26
N HIS A 61 -27.23 -18.32 11.09
CA HIS A 61 -28.06 -19.14 10.19
C HIS A 61 -29.56 -19.11 10.56
N ASP A 62 -29.89 -18.80 11.81
CA ASP A 62 -31.29 -18.69 12.30
C ASP A 62 -31.86 -17.27 12.20
N LEU A 63 -31.02 -16.26 11.92
CA LEU A 63 -31.41 -14.86 11.88
C LEU A 63 -31.39 -14.40 10.41
N GLY A 64 -32.51 -13.85 9.94
CA GLY A 64 -32.67 -13.51 8.52
C GLY A 64 -31.56 -12.60 7.97
N LEU A 65 -31.30 -12.68 6.67
CA LEU A 65 -30.20 -11.99 5.94
C LEU A 65 -30.11 -10.46 6.14
N PHE A 66 -31.14 -9.82 6.70
CA PHE A 66 -31.23 -8.38 6.90
C PHE A 66 -31.07 -7.95 8.37
N GLU A 67 -30.66 -8.84 9.26
CA GLU A 67 -30.37 -8.44 10.62
C GLU A 67 -29.16 -7.49 10.68
N ARG A 68 -29.28 -6.41 11.46
CA ARG A 68 -28.25 -5.36 11.57
C ARG A 68 -26.87 -5.91 11.96
N ALA A 69 -26.83 -6.99 12.74
CA ALA A 69 -25.59 -7.63 13.16
C ALA A 69 -24.84 -8.25 11.97
N PHE A 70 -25.54 -8.95 11.07
CA PHE A 70 -24.94 -9.55 9.88
C PHE A 70 -24.33 -8.48 8.97
N ILE A 71 -25.09 -7.41 8.67
CA ILE A 71 -24.63 -6.31 7.82
C ILE A 71 -23.38 -5.67 8.39
N ARG A 72 -23.33 -5.41 9.71
CA ARG A 72 -22.16 -4.82 10.37
C ARG A 72 -20.90 -5.67 10.15
N HIS A 73 -20.97 -6.98 10.33
CA HIS A 73 -19.83 -7.88 10.17
C HIS A 73 -19.38 -8.05 8.71
N VAL A 74 -20.34 -8.06 7.77
CA VAL A 74 -20.02 -8.05 6.34
C VAL A 74 -19.29 -6.76 5.97
N CYS A 75 -19.77 -5.60 6.43
CA CYS A 75 -19.10 -4.32 6.21
C CYS A 75 -17.70 -4.28 6.81
N GLU A 76 -17.52 -4.80 8.01
CA GLU A 76 -16.22 -4.88 8.70
C GLU A 76 -15.23 -5.77 7.93
N GLY A 77 -15.63 -6.97 7.51
CA GLY A 77 -14.80 -7.82 6.65
C GLY A 77 -14.51 -7.18 5.29
N TRP A 78 -15.49 -6.51 4.69
CA TRP A 78 -15.35 -5.81 3.41
C TRP A 78 -14.34 -4.67 3.47
N VAL A 79 -14.33 -3.89 4.56
CA VAL A 79 -13.33 -2.83 4.77
C VAL A 79 -11.91 -3.39 4.81
N MET A 80 -11.69 -4.56 5.42
CA MET A 80 -10.38 -5.21 5.41
C MET A 80 -9.97 -5.65 3.99
N ILE A 81 -10.89 -6.22 3.23
CA ILE A 81 -10.64 -6.62 1.83
C ILE A 81 -10.34 -5.38 0.97
N TYR A 82 -11.08 -4.30 1.17
CA TYR A 82 -10.80 -3.01 0.52
C TYR A 82 -9.39 -2.51 0.85
N PHE A 83 -8.98 -2.52 2.13
CA PHE A 83 -7.62 -2.17 2.52
C PHE A 83 -6.57 -3.09 1.88
N ALA A 84 -6.81 -4.40 1.79
CA ALA A 84 -5.92 -5.32 1.11
C ALA A 84 -5.76 -4.98 -0.38
N MET A 85 -6.87 -4.74 -1.09
CA MET A 85 -6.83 -4.37 -2.51
C MET A 85 -6.13 -3.04 -2.74
N LEU A 86 -6.43 -2.02 -1.94
CA LEU A 86 -5.77 -0.72 -2.01
C LEU A 86 -4.26 -0.85 -1.73
N GLY A 87 -3.88 -1.68 -0.77
CA GLY A 87 -2.49 -1.94 -0.43
C GLY A 87 -1.72 -2.66 -1.54
N ILE A 88 -2.33 -3.66 -2.16
CA ILE A 88 -1.77 -4.35 -3.35
C ILE A 88 -1.65 -3.36 -4.51
N TYR A 89 -2.66 -2.52 -4.74
CA TYR A 89 -2.61 -1.48 -5.76
C TYR A 89 -1.45 -0.51 -5.54
N MET A 90 -1.24 -0.05 -4.30
CA MET A 90 -0.13 0.84 -3.95
C MET A 90 1.24 0.17 -4.17
N ALA A 91 1.39 -1.09 -3.75
CA ALA A 91 2.61 -1.87 -3.99
C ALA A 91 2.88 -2.10 -5.49
N TRP A 92 1.84 -2.39 -6.27
CA TRP A 92 1.93 -2.49 -7.73
C TRP A 92 2.34 -1.14 -8.34
N ARG A 93 1.69 -0.06 -7.93
CA ARG A 93 1.98 1.31 -8.40
C ARG A 93 3.45 1.68 -8.15
N GLU A 94 3.98 1.33 -6.98
CA GLU A 94 5.39 1.54 -6.63
C GLU A 94 6.36 0.81 -7.59
N VAL A 95 6.02 -0.42 -7.98
CA VAL A 95 6.82 -1.23 -8.91
C VAL A 95 6.74 -0.67 -10.32
N PHE A 96 5.59 -0.19 -10.78
CA PHE A 96 5.36 0.14 -12.20
C PHE A 96 5.44 1.62 -12.54
N MET A 97 5.13 2.53 -11.61
CA MET A 97 5.00 3.97 -11.87
C MET A 97 5.99 4.79 -11.04
N ASP A 98 6.88 5.53 -11.72
CA ASP A 98 7.77 6.48 -11.06
C ASP A 98 7.03 7.81 -10.88
N ILE A 99 7.05 8.35 -9.66
CA ILE A 99 6.48 9.66 -9.36
C ILE A 99 7.62 10.66 -9.28
N GLY A 100 7.66 11.60 -10.24
CA GLY A 100 8.73 12.60 -10.31
C GLY A 100 8.73 13.62 -9.17
N HIS A 101 7.57 13.86 -8.54
CA HIS A 101 7.43 14.81 -7.44
C HIS A 101 7.65 14.15 -6.08
N MET A 102 8.75 14.50 -5.41
CA MET A 102 9.10 13.97 -4.08
C MET A 102 7.99 14.15 -3.04
N LEU A 103 7.31 15.30 -3.04
CA LEU A 103 6.22 15.56 -2.10
C LEU A 103 5.01 14.63 -2.33
N ALA A 104 4.66 14.35 -3.59
CA ALA A 104 3.60 13.41 -3.92
C ALA A 104 3.97 11.97 -3.56
N ALA A 105 5.24 11.58 -3.78
CA ALA A 105 5.76 10.28 -3.35
C ALA A 105 5.69 10.13 -1.82
N LEU A 106 6.15 11.16 -1.08
CA LEU A 106 6.06 11.20 0.38
C LEU A 106 4.62 11.10 0.88
N GLY A 107 3.69 11.85 0.28
CA GLY A 107 2.28 11.79 0.64
C GLY A 107 1.70 10.38 0.47
N LEU A 108 2.06 9.69 -0.61
CA LEU A 108 1.58 8.33 -0.87
C LEU A 108 2.21 7.31 0.09
N ASP A 109 3.48 7.46 0.45
CA ASP A 109 4.13 6.58 1.42
C ASP A 109 3.61 6.80 2.85
N VAL A 110 3.27 8.05 3.21
CA VAL A 110 2.59 8.36 4.47
C VAL A 110 1.19 7.75 4.51
N LEU A 111 0.42 7.83 3.42
CA LEU A 111 -0.88 7.16 3.32
C LEU A 111 -0.75 5.65 3.45
N GLN A 112 0.25 5.05 2.81
CA GLN A 112 0.52 3.62 2.89
C GLN A 112 0.95 3.21 4.32
N PHE A 113 1.76 4.01 5.00
CA PHE A 113 2.11 3.81 6.42
C PHE A 113 0.87 3.84 7.32
N LEU A 114 0.00 4.84 7.16
CA LEU A 114 -1.27 4.92 7.89
C LEU A 114 -2.17 3.72 7.60
N GLN A 115 -2.15 3.22 6.37
CA GLN A 115 -2.89 2.02 5.97
C GLN A 115 -2.38 0.77 6.71
N PHE A 116 -1.06 0.56 6.80
CA PHE A 116 -0.47 -0.53 7.58
C PHE A 116 -0.86 -0.44 9.06
N LEU A 117 -0.78 0.75 9.64
CA LEU A 117 -1.18 0.97 11.04
C LEU A 117 -2.65 0.65 11.27
N THR A 118 -3.52 1.14 10.40
CA THR A 118 -4.97 0.97 10.54
C THR A 118 -5.35 -0.50 10.36
N ALA A 119 -4.80 -1.19 9.35
CA ALA A 119 -5.03 -2.62 9.14
C ALA A 119 -4.50 -3.47 10.31
N GLY A 120 -3.31 -3.12 10.83
CA GLY A 120 -2.70 -3.76 12.00
C GLY A 120 -3.51 -3.56 13.29
N ALA A 121 -4.09 -2.38 13.51
CA ALA A 121 -4.97 -2.12 14.63
C ALA A 121 -6.30 -2.88 14.50
N TYR A 122 -6.83 -2.97 13.28
CA TYR A 122 -8.10 -3.64 13.02
C TYR A 122 -7.99 -5.16 13.24
N ILE A 123 -6.92 -5.77 12.75
CA ILE A 123 -6.70 -7.21 12.89
C ILE A 123 -6.36 -7.59 14.35
N SER A 124 -5.67 -6.73 15.10
CA SER A 124 -5.39 -7.00 16.52
C SER A 124 -6.63 -6.86 17.40
N ALA A 125 -7.52 -5.91 17.10
CA ALA A 125 -8.76 -5.67 17.82
C ALA A 125 -9.96 -6.53 17.36
N GLY A 126 -9.73 -7.52 16.48
CA GLY A 126 -10.80 -8.37 15.96
C GLY A 126 -11.44 -9.29 17.00
N SER A 127 -12.61 -9.87 16.69
CA SER A 127 -13.40 -10.70 17.63
C SER A 127 -12.70 -11.94 18.22
N TRP A 128 -11.54 -12.31 17.69
CA TRP A 128 -10.67 -13.38 18.21
C TRP A 128 -9.79 -12.93 19.39
N SER A 129 -9.61 -11.63 19.64
CA SER A 129 -8.84 -11.11 20.77
C SER A 129 -9.69 -10.79 22.00
N ASP A 130 -11.02 -10.75 21.87
CA ASP A 130 -11.93 -10.56 23.00
C ASP A 130 -12.10 -11.88 23.77
N GLU A 131 -11.57 -11.95 25.00
CA GLU A 131 -11.66 -13.12 25.88
C GLU A 131 -13.11 -13.53 26.20
N LYS A 132 -14.07 -12.61 26.08
CA LYS A 132 -15.50 -12.89 26.29
C LYS A 132 -16.19 -13.42 25.04
N SER A 133 -15.55 -13.33 23.88
CA SER A 133 -16.09 -13.78 22.61
C SER A 133 -15.96 -15.30 22.47
N LYS A 134 -16.98 -15.93 21.89
CA LYS A 134 -16.93 -17.36 21.51
C LYS A 134 -15.84 -17.66 20.47
N ASN A 135 -15.34 -16.65 19.77
CA ASN A 135 -14.30 -16.77 18.76
C ASN A 135 -12.89 -16.59 19.33
N PHE A 136 -12.75 -16.44 20.66
CA PHE A 136 -11.46 -16.24 21.30
C PHE A 136 -10.51 -17.39 20.96
N ASN A 137 -9.31 -17.04 20.48
CA ASN A 137 -8.27 -18.01 20.18
C ASN A 137 -6.90 -17.38 20.42
N MET A 138 -6.25 -17.78 21.51
CA MET A 138 -4.95 -17.23 21.95
C MET A 138 -3.87 -17.28 20.86
N PHE A 139 -3.81 -18.37 20.08
CA PHE A 139 -2.84 -18.50 19.00
C PHE A 139 -3.12 -17.49 17.88
N LEU A 140 -4.38 -17.37 17.47
CA LEU A 140 -4.79 -16.42 16.44
C LEU A 140 -4.56 -14.97 16.91
N THR A 141 -4.88 -14.63 18.16
CA THR A 141 -4.60 -13.33 18.75
C THR A 141 -3.12 -12.99 18.71
N SER A 142 -2.26 -13.93 19.12
CA SER A 142 -0.79 -13.75 19.08
C SER A 142 -0.29 -13.54 17.65
N PHE A 143 -0.79 -14.32 16.69
CA PHE A 143 -0.47 -14.16 15.28
C PHE A 143 -0.90 -12.79 14.74
N CYS A 144 -2.11 -12.31 15.07
CA CYS A 144 -2.57 -10.99 14.67
C CYS A 144 -1.70 -9.86 15.25
N HIS A 145 -1.22 -9.99 16.48
CA HIS A 145 -0.25 -9.04 17.05
C HIS A 145 1.09 -9.06 16.31
N MET A 146 1.60 -10.24 15.94
CA MET A 146 2.81 -10.35 15.11
C MET A 146 2.63 -9.70 13.74
N VAL A 147 1.48 -9.93 13.09
CA VAL A 147 1.14 -9.30 11.80
C VAL A 147 1.02 -7.77 11.95
N ALA A 148 0.43 -7.27 13.04
CA ALA A 148 0.36 -5.84 13.31
C ALA A 148 1.75 -5.20 13.47
N LEU A 149 2.63 -5.83 14.24
CA LEU A 149 4.02 -5.40 14.40
C LEU A 149 4.80 -5.45 13.07
N LEU A 150 4.59 -6.50 12.27
CA LEU A 150 5.16 -6.59 10.92
C LEU A 150 4.68 -5.45 10.03
N GLY A 151 3.39 -5.07 10.10
CA GLY A 151 2.84 -3.93 9.38
C GLY A 151 3.53 -2.61 9.75
N ILE A 152 3.76 -2.36 11.04
CA ILE A 152 4.52 -1.19 11.51
C ILE A 152 5.93 -1.19 10.93
N PHE A 153 6.63 -2.33 11.04
CA PHE A 153 7.99 -2.49 10.53
C PHE A 153 8.08 -2.26 9.01
N LEU A 154 7.14 -2.82 8.23
CA LEU A 154 7.06 -2.62 6.79
C LEU A 154 6.78 -1.16 6.45
N GLY A 155 5.83 -0.53 7.15
CA GLY A 155 5.50 0.87 6.95
C GLY A 155 6.68 1.82 7.20
N VAL A 156 7.45 1.59 8.28
CA VAL A 156 8.70 2.34 8.54
C VAL A 156 9.75 2.05 7.48
N THR A 157 9.89 0.78 7.06
CA THR A 157 10.84 0.39 6.01
C THR A 157 10.55 1.12 4.70
N HIS A 158 9.27 1.26 4.31
CA HIS A 158 8.87 2.03 3.14
C HIS A 158 9.26 3.51 3.23
N LEU A 159 9.04 4.14 4.38
CA LEU A 159 9.47 5.53 4.61
C LEU A 159 10.98 5.68 4.50
N ILE A 160 11.78 4.74 5.03
CA ILE A 160 13.24 4.76 4.90
C ILE A 160 13.65 4.55 3.44
N LEU A 161 13.05 3.57 2.76
CA LEU A 161 13.32 3.29 1.35
C LEU A 161 13.02 4.48 0.47
N LEU A 162 11.99 5.29 0.75
CA LEU A 162 11.71 6.52 0.01
C LEU A 162 12.93 7.45 -0.06
N PHE A 163 13.57 7.71 1.09
CA PHE A 163 14.72 8.60 1.17
C PHE A 163 15.97 7.99 0.53
N LEU A 164 16.14 6.67 0.65
CA LEU A 164 17.32 5.97 0.11
C LEU A 164 17.18 5.61 -1.38
N ARG A 165 15.95 5.52 -1.90
CA ARG A 165 15.63 5.01 -3.24
C ARG A 165 16.39 5.73 -4.33
N GLN A 166 16.40 7.06 -4.31
CA GLN A 166 17.08 7.85 -5.33
C GLN A 166 18.59 7.54 -5.36
N GLY A 167 19.26 7.62 -4.21
CA GLY A 167 20.69 7.34 -4.12
C GLY A 167 21.07 5.91 -4.47
N MET A 168 20.24 4.92 -4.08
CA MET A 168 20.47 3.52 -4.42
C MET A 168 20.31 3.23 -5.92
N ARG A 169 19.27 3.81 -6.55
CA ARG A 169 19.02 3.64 -7.99
C ARG A 169 20.10 4.30 -8.84
N GLU A 170 20.57 5.49 -8.46
CA GLU A 170 21.67 6.17 -9.15
C GLU A 170 22.98 5.37 -9.07
N ARG A 171 23.32 4.81 -7.90
CA ARG A 171 24.50 3.95 -7.72
C ARG A 171 24.40 2.67 -8.56
N LYS A 172 23.24 2.02 -8.58
CA LYS A 172 23.00 0.81 -9.39
C LYS A 172 23.11 1.11 -10.89
N ALA A 173 22.56 2.23 -11.33
CA ALA A 173 22.67 2.68 -12.72
C ALA A 173 24.13 2.93 -13.13
N ARG A 174 24.91 3.59 -12.28
CA ARG A 174 26.35 3.83 -12.52
C ARG A 174 27.13 2.52 -12.61
N TYR A 175 26.90 1.60 -11.68
CA TYR A 175 27.55 0.28 -11.69
C TYR A 175 27.23 -0.51 -12.97
N ASN A 176 25.97 -0.49 -13.41
CA ASN A 176 25.55 -1.15 -14.65
C ASN A 176 26.19 -0.53 -15.91
N ARG A 177 26.46 0.78 -15.93
CA ARG A 177 27.17 1.42 -17.04
C ARG A 177 28.63 0.95 -17.11
N ILE A 178 29.34 0.97 -15.98
CA ILE A 178 30.73 0.50 -15.89
C ILE A 178 30.86 -0.96 -16.33
N LEU A 179 29.94 -1.82 -15.90
CA LEU A 179 29.93 -3.23 -16.31
C LEU A 179 29.75 -3.42 -17.82
N ARG A 180 28.93 -2.57 -18.47
CA ARG A 180 28.71 -2.65 -19.92
C ARG A 180 29.92 -2.18 -20.72
N GLU A 181 30.58 -1.13 -20.24
CA GLU A 181 31.78 -0.56 -20.87
C GLU A 181 32.98 -1.51 -20.73
N GLY A 182 33.13 -2.20 -19.60
CA GLY A 182 34.24 -3.15 -19.38
C GLY A 182 34.11 -4.48 -20.12
N HIS A 183 33.09 -4.69 -20.94
CA HIS A 183 32.89 -5.90 -21.76
C HIS A 183 33.01 -5.63 -23.27
N GLN A 184 33.30 -4.38 -23.66
CA GLN A 184 33.59 -3.98 -25.04
C GLN A 184 35.10 -3.95 -25.28
#